data_AF-A0A350PBD8-F1
#
_entry.id   AF-A0A350PBD8-F1
#
_cell.length_a   1.000
_cell.length_b   1.000
_cell.length_c   1.000
_cell.angle_alpha   90.00
_cell.angle_beta   90.00
_cell.angle_gamma   90.00
#
_symmetry.space_group_name_H-M   'P 1'
#
loop_
_entity.id
_entity.type
_entity.pdbx_description
1 polymer ?
#
loop_
_entity_poly.entity_id
_entity_poly.type
_entity_poly.pdbx_seq_one_letter_code
_entity_poly.pdbx_strand_id
1 'polypeptide(L)'
;MNWKILEERSYTPYSREPKACIVQGSSGAYYPGVRIENVSFPLTIPAIQAACCVCLADGDIPKSVIMKHDSYLEQLDFWTKEFDLEIKIQSGIDDILFSDPFVYIEPSEVKPELIGLLSDAITIHSNFPVSTLLLTAGGYISGVNIEVSDWTNGLCAERLTIAKAICYGIGDFKSMYL
;
A
#
# COMPACT_ATOMS: atom_id res chain seq x y z
N MET A 1 13.99 10.92 -5.26
CA MET A 1 12.96 10.29 -6.13
C MET A 1 12.17 11.38 -6.87
N ASN A 2 11.33 11.10 -7.89
CA ASN A 2 10.43 12.12 -8.47
C ASN A 2 9.07 11.52 -8.85
N TRP A 3 8.11 12.39 -9.15
CA TRP A 3 6.74 11.97 -9.47
C TRP A 3 6.66 11.07 -10.70
N LYS A 4 7.47 11.33 -11.74
CA LYS A 4 7.49 10.51 -12.94
C LYS A 4 7.88 9.06 -12.62
N ILE A 5 8.94 8.87 -11.82
CA ILE A 5 9.38 7.55 -11.36
C ILE A 5 8.29 6.86 -10.53
N LEU A 6 7.57 7.60 -9.68
CA LEU A 6 6.49 7.03 -8.88
C LEU A 6 5.28 6.64 -9.76
N GLU A 7 4.88 7.51 -10.69
CA GLU A 7 3.79 7.25 -11.64
C GLU A 7 4.10 6.04 -12.53
N GLU A 8 5.36 5.86 -12.96
CA GLU A 8 5.84 4.72 -13.75
C GLU A 8 5.71 3.37 -13.03
N ARG A 9 5.57 3.34 -11.70
CA ARG A 9 5.28 2.11 -10.95
C ARG A 9 3.82 1.68 -11.05
N SER A 10 2.92 2.55 -11.50
CA SER A 10 1.50 2.21 -11.65
C SER A 10 1.35 1.05 -12.63
N TYR A 11 0.48 0.09 -12.30
CA TYR A 11 0.10 -0.97 -13.22
C TYR A 11 -1.27 -0.63 -13.81
N THR A 12 -1.30 0.05 -14.97
CA THR A 12 -2.54 0.57 -15.58
C THR A 12 -2.71 0.16 -17.04
N PRO A 13 -2.65 -1.15 -17.36
CA PRO A 13 -2.67 -1.63 -18.74
C PRO A 13 -4.00 -1.35 -19.48
N TYR A 14 -5.10 -1.08 -18.76
CA TYR A 14 -6.42 -0.91 -19.35
C TYR A 14 -6.74 0.56 -19.60
N SER A 15 -6.67 1.41 -18.58
CA SER A 15 -6.99 2.84 -18.77
C SER A 15 -5.82 3.65 -19.31
N ARG A 16 -4.57 3.22 -19.03
CA ARG A 16 -3.33 3.99 -19.27
C ARG A 16 -3.29 5.32 -18.51
N GLU A 17 -4.02 5.41 -17.40
CA GLU A 17 -4.06 6.57 -16.51
C GLU A 17 -3.28 6.24 -15.22
N PRO A 18 -1.95 6.44 -15.19
CA PRO A 18 -1.17 6.28 -13.97
C PRO A 18 -1.55 7.36 -12.96
N LYS A 19 -1.58 6.98 -11.68
CA LYS A 19 -1.78 7.92 -10.57
C LYS A 19 -0.88 7.53 -9.42
N ALA A 20 -0.38 8.53 -8.72
CA ALA A 20 0.49 8.35 -7.58
C ALA A 20 0.15 9.36 -6.47
N CYS A 21 0.36 8.94 -5.24
CA CYS A 21 0.38 9.80 -4.07
C CYS A 21 1.37 9.26 -3.04
N ILE A 22 1.61 10.03 -1.98
CA ILE A 22 2.41 9.59 -0.84
C ILE A 22 1.59 9.88 0.41
N VAL A 23 1.39 8.88 1.25
CA VAL A 23 0.84 9.09 2.60
C VAL A 23 1.99 9.30 3.56
N GLN A 24 1.94 10.37 4.35
CA GLN A 24 2.80 10.51 5.52
C GLN A 24 2.03 10.01 6.73
N GLY A 25 2.60 9.04 7.43
CA GLY A 25 2.02 8.52 8.66
C GLY A 25 2.33 9.41 9.88
N SER A 26 1.72 9.10 11.00
CA SER A 26 1.86 9.81 12.26
C SER A 26 3.29 9.73 12.83
N SER A 27 4.02 8.66 12.50
CA SER A 27 5.43 8.49 12.85
C SER A 27 6.37 9.45 12.09
N GLY A 28 5.89 10.04 10.99
CA GLY A 28 6.69 10.82 10.05
C GLY A 28 7.19 10.02 8.84
N ALA A 29 7.02 8.69 8.84
CA ALA A 29 7.35 7.83 7.71
C ALA A 29 6.47 8.12 6.48
N TYR A 30 6.98 7.77 5.29
CA TYR A 30 6.32 8.00 4.01
C TYR A 30 6.03 6.69 3.30
N TYR A 31 4.79 6.56 2.83
CA TYR A 31 4.25 5.35 2.21
C TYR A 31 3.81 5.67 0.78
N PRO A 32 4.45 5.09 -0.25
CA PRO A 32 4.05 5.32 -1.63
C PRO A 32 2.73 4.64 -1.94
N GLY A 33 1.90 5.31 -2.75
CA GLY A 33 0.70 4.73 -3.35
C GLY A 33 0.70 4.95 -4.85
N VAL A 34 0.38 3.90 -5.60
CA VAL A 34 0.20 3.97 -7.06
C VAL A 34 -1.06 3.24 -7.49
N ARG A 35 -1.62 3.62 -8.63
CA ARG A 35 -2.82 2.98 -9.16
C ARG A 35 -2.49 1.62 -9.76
N ILE A 36 -3.26 0.61 -9.36
CA ILE A 36 -3.05 -0.78 -9.77
C ILE A 36 -4.37 -1.33 -10.28
N GLU A 37 -4.44 -1.61 -11.57
CA GLU A 37 -5.62 -2.19 -12.19
C GLU A 37 -5.55 -3.72 -12.21
N ASN A 38 -6.72 -4.35 -12.27
CA ASN A 38 -6.84 -5.78 -12.45
C ASN A 38 -7.85 -6.07 -13.57
N VAL A 39 -7.69 -7.20 -14.25
CA VAL A 39 -8.64 -7.65 -15.28
C VAL A 39 -10.05 -7.77 -14.73
N SER A 40 -10.18 -8.14 -13.45
CA SER A 40 -11.40 -8.00 -12.67
C SER A 40 -11.50 -6.57 -12.19
N PHE A 41 -12.16 -5.71 -12.98
CA PHE A 41 -12.30 -4.27 -12.73
C PHE A 41 -12.64 -3.89 -11.27
N PRO A 42 -13.54 -4.59 -10.54
CA PRO A 42 -13.84 -4.30 -9.14
C PRO A 42 -12.65 -4.43 -8.17
N LEU A 43 -11.54 -5.05 -8.59
CA LEU A 43 -10.33 -5.24 -7.79
C LEU A 43 -9.27 -4.17 -8.01
N THR A 44 -9.53 -3.16 -8.85
CA THR A 44 -8.65 -1.99 -9.03
C THR A 44 -8.39 -1.34 -7.67
N ILE A 45 -7.12 -1.02 -7.41
CA ILE A 45 -6.67 -0.37 -6.17
C ILE A 45 -6.23 1.06 -6.53
N PRO A 46 -7.00 2.09 -6.13
CA PRO A 46 -6.58 3.48 -6.21
C PRO A 46 -5.28 3.76 -5.45
N ALA A 47 -4.52 4.75 -5.92
CA ALA A 47 -3.25 5.12 -5.31
C ALA A 47 -3.37 5.44 -3.81
N ILE A 48 -4.40 6.20 -3.40
CA ILE A 48 -4.59 6.56 -1.99
C ILE A 48 -5.03 5.37 -1.13
N GLN A 49 -5.83 4.44 -1.67
CA GLN A 49 -6.16 3.19 -0.98
C GLN A 49 -4.88 2.38 -0.72
N ALA A 50 -4.03 2.22 -1.73
CA ALA A 50 -2.76 1.51 -1.58
C ALA A 50 -1.87 2.16 -0.51
N ALA A 51 -1.65 3.47 -0.57
CA ALA A 51 -0.79 4.17 0.40
C ALA A 51 -1.32 4.10 1.84
N CYS A 52 -2.63 4.33 2.04
CA CYS A 52 -3.25 4.28 3.37
C CYS A 52 -3.20 2.86 3.94
N CYS A 53 -3.55 1.84 3.16
CA CYS A 53 -3.50 0.45 3.63
C CYS A 53 -2.07 0.01 3.94
N VAL A 54 -1.07 0.39 3.13
CA VAL A 54 0.34 0.08 3.42
C VAL A 54 0.80 0.77 4.71
N CYS A 55 0.45 2.04 4.92
CA CYS A 55 0.73 2.77 6.16
C CYS A 55 0.18 2.02 7.39
N LEU A 56 -1.09 1.60 7.32
CA LEU A 56 -1.77 0.88 8.39
C LEU A 56 -1.15 -0.50 8.66
N ALA A 57 -0.85 -1.26 7.60
CA ALA A 57 -0.22 -2.57 7.72
C ALA A 57 1.20 -2.52 8.29
N ASP A 58 1.90 -1.39 8.13
CA ASP A 58 3.20 -1.15 8.73
C ASP A 58 3.09 -0.58 10.17
N GLY A 59 1.89 -0.59 10.76
CA GLY A 59 1.65 -0.18 12.14
C GLY A 59 1.62 1.33 12.36
N ASP A 60 1.48 2.14 11.30
CA ASP A 60 1.38 3.59 11.39
C ASP A 60 -0.03 4.09 11.01
N ILE A 61 -0.35 5.33 11.37
CA ILE A 61 -1.66 5.95 11.17
C ILE A 61 -1.53 7.02 10.07
N PRO A 62 -2.29 6.93 8.96
CA PRO A 62 -2.31 7.96 7.94
C PRO A 62 -2.61 9.35 8.52
N LYS A 63 -1.78 10.36 8.20
CA LYS A 63 -1.91 11.73 8.73
C LYS A 63 -2.06 12.78 7.64
N SER A 64 -1.33 12.63 6.54
CA SER A 64 -1.45 13.55 5.39
C SER A 64 -1.23 12.82 4.08
N VAL A 65 -1.81 13.34 3.01
CA VAL A 65 -1.58 12.86 1.64
C VAL A 65 -0.88 13.95 0.83
N ILE A 66 0.24 13.59 0.22
CA ILE A 66 1.03 14.43 -0.66
C ILE A 66 0.70 14.06 -2.10
N MET A 67 0.38 15.07 -2.91
CA MET A 67 -0.02 14.94 -4.29
C MET A 67 0.80 15.89 -5.17
N LYS A 68 1.04 15.49 -6.42
CA LYS A 68 1.81 16.27 -7.40
C LYS A 68 1.11 17.58 -7.78
N HIS A 69 -0.20 17.49 -7.98
CA HIS A 69 -1.09 18.56 -8.41
C HIS A 69 -2.45 18.36 -7.73
N ASP A 70 -3.35 19.33 -7.82
CA ASP A 70 -4.76 19.21 -7.40
C ASP A 70 -5.60 18.34 -8.36
N SER A 71 -5.00 17.25 -8.85
CA SER A 71 -5.63 16.31 -9.77
C SER A 71 -6.43 15.27 -9.02
N TYR A 72 -7.56 14.84 -9.59
CA TYR A 72 -8.44 13.83 -9.01
C TYR A 72 -7.73 12.50 -8.70
N LEU A 73 -7.66 12.16 -7.42
CA LEU A 73 -7.39 10.80 -6.93
C LEU A 73 -8.72 10.10 -6.64
N GLU A 74 -8.87 8.89 -7.19
CA GLU A 74 -10.02 8.03 -6.86
C GLU A 74 -10.09 7.81 -5.35
N GLN A 75 -11.30 7.93 -4.78
CA GLN A 75 -11.58 7.77 -3.35
C GLN A 75 -10.93 8.81 -2.41
N LEU A 76 -10.36 9.92 -2.92
CA LEU A 76 -9.75 10.96 -2.06
C LEU A 76 -10.67 11.42 -0.93
N ASP A 77 -11.91 11.75 -1.25
CA ASP A 77 -12.90 12.23 -0.26
C ASP A 77 -13.17 11.22 0.87
N PHE A 78 -13.15 9.92 0.55
CA PHE A 78 -13.36 8.87 1.55
C PHE A 78 -12.16 8.83 2.51
N TRP A 79 -10.96 8.63 1.97
CA TRP A 79 -9.75 8.46 2.80
C TRP A 79 -9.39 9.72 3.59
N THR A 80 -9.63 10.91 3.02
CA THR A 80 -9.44 12.17 3.74
C THR A 80 -10.38 12.28 4.93
N LYS A 81 -11.66 11.87 4.80
CA LYS A 81 -12.62 11.89 5.91
C LYS A 81 -12.35 10.80 6.93
N GLU A 82 -11.95 9.61 6.47
CA GLU A 82 -11.71 8.45 7.33
C GLU A 82 -10.61 8.72 8.37
N PHE A 83 -9.54 9.41 7.97
CA PHE A 83 -8.36 9.65 8.81
C PHE A 83 -8.07 11.13 9.08
N ASP A 84 -8.99 12.03 8.72
CA ASP A 84 -8.80 13.49 8.80
C ASP A 84 -7.48 13.96 8.13
N LEU A 85 -7.24 13.46 6.90
CA LEU A 85 -5.96 13.67 6.23
C LEU A 85 -5.76 15.14 5.83
N GLU A 86 -4.61 15.70 6.18
CA GLU A 86 -4.15 16.95 5.58
C GLU A 86 -3.75 16.71 4.11
N ILE A 87 -4.27 17.51 3.18
CA ILE A 87 -3.90 17.44 1.75
C ILE A 87 -2.76 18.42 1.48
N LYS A 88 -1.66 17.91 0.93
CA LYS A 88 -0.47 18.69 0.57
C LYS A 88 -0.19 18.57 -0.92
N ILE A 89 -0.01 19.71 -1.59
CA ILE A 89 0.39 19.75 -2.99
C ILE A 89 1.88 20.09 -3.07
N GLN A 90 2.68 19.21 -3.67
CA GLN A 90 4.13 19.37 -3.75
C GLN A 90 4.66 18.93 -5.12
N SER A 91 5.37 19.82 -5.81
CA SER A 91 5.87 19.56 -7.17
C SER A 91 7.13 18.69 -7.22
N GLY A 92 7.97 18.71 -6.18
CA GLY A 92 9.20 17.91 -6.07
C GLY A 92 9.17 17.01 -4.84
N ILE A 93 9.58 15.74 -4.98
CA ILE A 93 9.58 14.73 -3.89
C ILE A 93 10.96 14.07 -3.75
N ASP A 94 12.00 14.80 -4.12
CA ASP A 94 13.38 14.33 -4.15
C ASP A 94 13.93 14.01 -2.76
N ASP A 95 13.51 14.77 -1.76
CA ASP A 95 13.89 14.58 -0.34
C ASP A 95 13.07 13.51 0.39
N ILE A 96 12.03 12.95 -0.25
CA ILE A 96 11.21 11.90 0.36
C ILE A 96 11.93 10.55 0.23
N LEU A 97 12.16 9.92 1.38
CA LEU A 97 12.70 8.58 1.50
C LEU A 97 11.61 7.64 2.03
N PHE A 98 11.39 6.53 1.34
CA PHE A 98 10.53 5.46 1.80
C PHE A 98 11.34 4.46 2.62
N SER A 99 10.69 3.83 3.59
CA SER A 99 11.29 2.76 4.40
C SER A 99 11.66 1.54 3.55
N ASP A 100 12.53 0.68 4.06
CA ASP A 100 12.79 -0.61 3.42
C ASP A 100 11.52 -1.47 3.48
N PRO A 101 10.93 -1.90 2.35
CA PRO A 101 9.71 -2.70 2.37
C PRO A 101 9.98 -4.19 2.65
N PHE A 102 11.25 -4.62 2.68
CA PHE A 102 11.62 -6.03 2.79
C PHE A 102 11.65 -6.55 4.22
N VAL A 103 11.17 -7.78 4.35
CA VAL A 103 11.36 -8.67 5.48
C VAL A 103 12.43 -9.70 5.10
N TYR A 104 13.50 -9.77 5.88
CA TYR A 104 14.63 -10.66 5.64
C TYR A 104 14.57 -11.83 6.62
N ILE A 105 14.09 -12.96 6.11
CA ILE A 105 13.92 -14.20 6.86
C ILE A 105 14.41 -15.39 6.03
N GLU A 106 14.78 -16.48 6.72
CA GLU A 106 15.07 -17.75 6.08
C GLU A 106 13.78 -18.49 5.69
N PRO A 107 13.81 -19.39 4.69
CA PRO A 107 12.62 -20.16 4.30
C PRO A 107 11.96 -20.94 5.45
N SER A 108 12.73 -21.36 6.46
CA SER A 108 12.21 -22.03 7.65
C SER A 108 11.38 -21.12 8.56
N GLU A 109 11.52 -19.80 8.43
CA GLU A 109 10.88 -18.79 9.28
C GLU A 109 9.60 -18.22 8.67
N VAL A 110 9.27 -18.56 7.42
CA VAL A 110 8.05 -18.08 6.74
C VAL A 110 6.79 -18.34 7.57
N LYS A 111 6.65 -19.54 8.14
CA LYS A 111 5.46 -19.89 8.94
C LYS A 111 5.38 -19.11 10.26
N PRO A 112 6.40 -19.10 11.13
CA PRO A 112 6.33 -18.30 12.35
C PRO A 112 6.17 -16.81 12.05
N GLU A 113 6.77 -16.29 10.98
CA GLU A 113 6.59 -14.90 10.55
C GLU A 113 5.15 -14.59 10.15
N LEU A 114 4.51 -15.44 9.33
CA LEU A 114 3.09 -15.29 9.00
C LEU A 114 2.22 -15.25 10.25
N ILE A 115 2.49 -16.11 11.23
CA ILE A 115 1.74 -16.12 12.49
C ILE A 115 1.97 -14.82 13.28
N GLY A 116 3.21 -14.32 13.31
CA GLY A 116 3.56 -13.06 13.96
C GLY A 116 2.80 -11.87 13.37
N LEU A 117 2.78 -11.76 12.05
CA LEU A 117 2.10 -10.68 11.32
C LEU A 117 0.59 -10.60 11.58
N LEU A 118 -0.06 -11.66 12.08
CA LEU A 118 -1.50 -11.63 12.37
C LEU A 118 -1.88 -10.54 13.37
N SER A 119 -0.96 -10.11 14.25
CA SER A 119 -1.22 -9.01 15.20
C SER A 119 -1.35 -7.64 14.55
N ASP A 120 -0.85 -7.49 13.32
CA ASP A 120 -0.80 -6.21 12.62
C ASP A 120 -2.06 -5.99 11.76
N ALA A 121 -2.86 -7.03 11.57
CA ALA A 121 -4.11 -6.96 10.83
C ALA A 121 -5.14 -6.05 11.54
N ILE A 122 -5.83 -5.22 10.77
CA ILE A 122 -6.95 -4.41 11.25
C ILE A 122 -8.23 -5.07 10.76
N THR A 123 -8.97 -5.70 11.67
CA THR A 123 -10.14 -6.53 11.33
C THR A 123 -11.39 -6.14 12.10
N ILE A 124 -11.72 -4.84 12.07
CA ILE A 124 -12.80 -4.25 12.90
C ILE A 124 -14.19 -4.83 12.66
N HIS A 125 -14.43 -5.44 11.49
CA HIS A 125 -15.72 -6.04 11.13
C HIS A 125 -15.70 -7.56 11.26
N SER A 126 -14.63 -8.20 10.81
CA SER A 126 -14.60 -9.67 10.68
C SER A 126 -14.04 -10.41 11.89
N ASN A 127 -13.13 -9.78 12.67
CA ASN A 127 -12.26 -10.46 13.63
C ASN A 127 -11.50 -11.66 13.01
N PHE A 128 -11.19 -11.59 11.72
CA PHE A 128 -10.54 -12.66 10.98
C PHE A 128 -9.20 -12.17 10.40
N PRO A 129 -8.10 -12.24 11.19
CA PRO A 129 -6.79 -11.81 10.73
C PRO A 129 -6.20 -12.79 9.73
N VAL A 130 -5.61 -12.24 8.68
CA VAL A 130 -4.91 -12.95 7.61
C VAL A 130 -3.62 -12.19 7.35
N SER A 131 -2.51 -12.92 7.21
CA SER A 131 -1.22 -12.38 6.83
C SER A 131 -0.74 -13.02 5.53
N THR A 132 0.23 -12.38 4.89
CA THR A 132 0.80 -12.85 3.64
C THR A 132 2.27 -12.44 3.56
N LEU A 133 3.08 -13.31 2.97
CA LEU A 133 4.45 -13.04 2.58
C LEU A 133 4.64 -13.31 1.09
N LEU A 134 5.12 -12.31 0.35
CA LEU A 134 5.44 -12.42 -1.06
C LEU A 134 6.96 -12.48 -1.24
N LEU A 135 7.46 -13.62 -1.69
CA LEU A 135 8.88 -13.80 -2.01
C LEU A 135 9.23 -13.12 -3.34
N THR A 136 10.29 -12.33 -3.32
CA THR A 136 10.85 -11.63 -4.48
C THR A 136 12.33 -11.96 -4.67
N ALA A 137 13.05 -11.23 -5.53
CA ALA A 137 14.51 -11.32 -5.60
C ALA A 137 15.23 -10.64 -4.43
N GLY A 138 14.63 -9.61 -3.83
CA GLY A 138 15.25 -8.81 -2.76
C GLY A 138 14.97 -9.28 -1.33
N GLY A 139 13.96 -10.12 -1.15
CA GLY A 139 13.47 -10.55 0.16
C GLY A 139 11.98 -10.83 0.12
N TYR A 140 11.35 -10.90 1.29
CA TYR A 140 9.90 -11.03 1.40
C TYR A 140 9.25 -9.66 1.54
N ILE A 141 8.05 -9.49 0.99
CA ILE A 141 7.17 -8.35 1.28
C ILE A 141 6.02 -8.88 2.14
N SER A 142 5.78 -8.25 3.28
CA SER A 142 4.66 -8.60 4.16
C SER A 142 3.39 -7.84 3.78
N GLY A 143 2.26 -8.43 4.16
CA GLY A 143 0.98 -7.74 4.21
C GLY A 143 -0.01 -8.47 5.09
N VAL A 144 -1.03 -7.73 5.51
CA VAL A 144 -2.13 -8.19 6.37
C VAL A 144 -3.43 -7.63 5.83
N ASN A 145 -4.57 -8.21 6.20
CA ASN A 145 -5.85 -7.60 5.83
C ASN A 145 -6.09 -6.33 6.66
N ILE A 146 -6.55 -5.28 5.96
CA ILE A 146 -6.91 -3.99 6.54
C ILE A 146 -8.37 -3.71 6.24
N GLU A 147 -9.15 -3.57 7.29
CA GLU A 147 -10.54 -3.16 7.27
C GLU A 147 -10.66 -1.71 7.80
N VAL A 148 -11.47 -0.91 7.11
CA VAL A 148 -11.80 0.47 7.48
C VAL A 148 -13.32 0.61 7.62
N SER A 149 -13.83 1.80 7.96
CA SER A 149 -15.27 2.00 8.20
C SER A 149 -16.16 1.45 7.09
N ASP A 150 -15.79 1.70 5.82
CA ASP A 150 -16.37 1.06 4.65
C ASP A 150 -15.52 -0.15 4.24
N TRP A 151 -16.04 -1.35 4.53
CA TRP A 151 -15.38 -2.62 4.24
C TRP A 151 -14.97 -2.80 2.76
N THR A 152 -15.60 -2.09 1.82
CA THR A 152 -15.26 -2.18 0.38
C THR A 152 -13.97 -1.45 0.02
N ASN A 153 -13.50 -0.54 0.88
CA ASN A 153 -12.25 0.20 0.72
C ASN A 153 -11.08 -0.44 1.48
N GLY A 154 -11.32 -1.49 2.26
CA GLY A 154 -10.26 -2.32 2.82
C GLY A 154 -9.51 -3.14 1.76
N LEU A 155 -8.40 -3.75 2.16
CA LEU A 155 -7.65 -4.70 1.32
C LEU A 155 -7.41 -6.00 2.07
N CYS A 156 -7.60 -7.13 1.38
CA CYS A 156 -7.13 -8.44 1.83
C CYS A 156 -5.60 -8.49 1.86
N ALA A 157 -5.03 -9.39 2.66
CA ALA A 157 -3.58 -9.49 2.87
C ALA A 157 -2.78 -9.65 1.57
N GLU A 158 -3.27 -10.46 0.63
CA GLU A 158 -2.63 -10.73 -0.66
C GLU A 158 -2.65 -9.49 -1.56
N ARG A 159 -3.80 -8.81 -1.62
CA ARG A 159 -3.97 -7.59 -2.41
C ARG A 159 -3.10 -6.47 -1.87
N LEU A 160 -3.03 -6.33 -0.55
CA LEU A 160 -2.14 -5.37 0.10
C LEU A 160 -0.68 -5.70 -0.18
N THR A 161 -0.27 -6.96 -0.04
CA THR A 161 1.12 -7.38 -0.27
C THR A 161 1.57 -7.08 -1.70
N ILE A 162 0.73 -7.40 -2.69
CA ILE A 162 0.97 -7.04 -4.10
C ILE A 162 1.03 -5.53 -4.27
N ALA A 163 0.07 -4.80 -3.68
CA ALA A 163 0.03 -3.34 -3.77
C ALA A 163 1.29 -2.70 -3.21
N LYS A 164 1.74 -3.14 -2.02
CA LYS A 164 2.99 -2.72 -1.39
C LYS A 164 4.16 -2.96 -2.33
N ALA A 165 4.35 -4.18 -2.83
CA ALA A 165 5.44 -4.48 -3.73
C ALA A 165 5.48 -3.55 -4.96
N ILE A 166 4.34 -3.37 -5.64
CA ILE A 166 4.24 -2.49 -6.81
C ILE A 166 4.50 -1.02 -6.43
N CYS A 167 3.93 -0.53 -5.33
CA CYS A 167 4.15 0.85 -4.86
C CYS A 167 5.63 1.14 -4.58
N TYR A 168 6.38 0.14 -4.13
CA TYR A 168 7.83 0.22 -3.92
C TYR A 168 8.67 -0.05 -5.19
N GLY A 169 8.04 -0.37 -6.32
CA GLY A 169 8.70 -0.57 -7.61
C GLY A 169 9.22 -1.99 -7.83
N ILE A 170 8.64 -2.97 -7.14
CA ILE A 170 9.02 -4.38 -7.18
C ILE A 170 7.98 -5.13 -8.01
N GLY A 171 8.39 -5.74 -9.13
CA GLY A 171 7.48 -6.44 -10.07
C GLY A 171 7.73 -7.95 -10.24
N ASP A 172 8.92 -8.44 -9.90
CA ASP A 172 9.29 -9.85 -10.08
C ASP A 172 8.90 -10.69 -8.86
N PHE A 173 7.72 -11.30 -8.93
CA PHE A 173 7.11 -12.11 -7.88
C PHE A 173 7.41 -13.60 -8.08
N LYS A 174 7.89 -14.29 -7.04
CA LYS A 174 8.26 -15.72 -7.11
C LYS A 174 7.19 -16.63 -6.52
N SER A 175 6.77 -16.36 -5.30
CA SER A 175 5.77 -17.16 -4.58
C SER A 175 5.09 -16.33 -3.50
N MET A 176 3.86 -16.69 -3.17
CA MET A 176 3.09 -16.07 -2.10
C MET A 176 2.73 -17.14 -1.07
N TYR A 177 2.89 -16.79 0.20
CA TYR A 177 2.56 -17.63 1.35
C TYR A 177 1.49 -16.94 2.18
N LEU A 178 0.53 -17.71 2.67
CA LEU A 178 -0.59 -17.28 3.49
C LEU A 178 -0.75 -18.25 4.67
#